data_AF-A0A966D242-F1
#
_entry.id   AF-A0A966D242-F1
#
_cell.length_a   1.000
_cell.length_b   1.000
_cell.length_c   1.000
_cell.angle_alpha   90.00
_cell.angle_beta   90.00
_cell.angle_gamma   90.00
#
_symmetry.space_group_name_H-M   'P 1'
#
loop_
_entity.id
_entity.type
_entity.pdbx_description
1 polymer ?
#
loop_
_entity_poly.entity_id
_entity_poly.type
_entity_poly.pdbx_seq_one_letter_code
_entity_poly.pdbx_strand_id
1 'polypeptide(L)'
;MNGFFLRKTRLMRRHGLVLFLKESNRKWPEMATGWRHTMGRKEEILSLLERDAKLTPAEIAVMIGRSEEEVSRLIQQMEASGVILGYRAMINWE
;
A
#
# COMPACT_ATOMS: atom_id res chain seq x y z
N MET A 1 -41.99 -16.36 -18.41
CA MET A 1 -42.97 -15.38 -17.89
C MET A 1 -42.64 -15.08 -16.44
N ASN A 2 -42.83 -13.82 -16.04
CA ASN A 2 -42.65 -13.22 -14.71
C ASN A 2 -41.17 -12.99 -14.31
N GLY A 3 -40.59 -11.79 -14.37
CA GLY A 3 -41.21 -10.46 -14.32
C GLY A 3 -41.41 -10.00 -12.88
N PHE A 4 -40.31 -9.71 -12.19
CA PHE A 4 -40.24 -8.86 -10.98
C PHE A 4 -39.04 -7.92 -11.26
N PHE A 5 -39.20 -6.75 -11.89
CA PHE A 5 -39.70 -5.51 -11.31
C PHE A 5 -39.06 -5.21 -9.94
N LEU A 6 -38.33 -4.14 -9.66
CA LEU A 6 -37.76 -3.01 -10.39
C LEU A 6 -36.85 -2.29 -9.36
N ARG A 7 -35.88 -1.50 -9.85
CA ARG A 7 -35.30 -0.31 -9.18
C ARG A 7 -34.53 -0.50 -7.86
N LYS A 8 -33.20 -0.45 -7.96
CA LYS A 8 -32.41 0.65 -7.35
C LYS A 8 -31.28 1.08 -8.29
N THR A 9 -31.65 1.80 -9.35
CA THR A 9 -30.77 2.80 -9.93
C THR A 9 -30.63 3.95 -8.93
N ARG A 10 -29.41 4.30 -8.50
CA ARG A 10 -28.88 5.68 -8.40
C ARG A 10 -27.51 5.70 -7.69
N LEU A 11 -26.46 5.87 -8.51
CA LEU A 11 -25.32 6.76 -8.29
C LEU A 11 -24.56 6.70 -6.94
N MET A 12 -23.39 6.06 -6.97
CA MET A 12 -22.18 6.66 -6.42
C MET A 12 -21.11 6.61 -7.51
N ARG A 13 -20.89 7.77 -8.16
CA ARG A 13 -19.74 7.98 -9.04
C ARG A 13 -18.48 8.09 -8.17
N ARG A 14 -17.35 7.61 -8.72
CA ARG A 14 -15.96 7.72 -8.22
C ARG A 14 -15.61 6.87 -7.00
N HIS A 15 -15.35 5.59 -7.22
CA HIS A 15 -14.00 5.02 -7.40
C HIS A 15 -14.20 3.58 -7.91
N GLY A 16 -13.45 3.19 -8.94
CA GLY A 16 -13.75 2.02 -9.79
C GLY A 16 -13.92 0.70 -9.03
N LEU A 17 -15.09 0.08 -9.20
CA LEU A 17 -15.34 -1.33 -8.93
C LEU A 17 -14.88 -2.15 -10.15
N VAL A 18 -14.17 -3.25 -9.95
CA VAL A 18 -14.45 -4.48 -10.72
C VAL A 18 -14.38 -5.68 -9.76
N LEU A 19 -15.51 -5.91 -9.09
CA LEU A 19 -15.89 -7.25 -8.64
C LEU A 19 -16.12 -8.09 -9.91
N PHE A 20 -15.12 -8.86 -10.32
CA PHE A 20 -15.30 -9.93 -11.30
C PHE A 20 -14.78 -11.22 -10.69
N LEU A 21 -15.68 -11.92 -10.01
CA LEU A 21 -15.49 -13.27 -9.48
C LEU A 21 -15.72 -14.26 -10.62
N LYS A 22 -14.67 -14.96 -11.07
CA LYS A 22 -14.84 -16.22 -11.80
C LYS A 22 -15.15 -17.30 -10.78
N GLU A 23 -16.38 -17.81 -10.84
CA GLU A 23 -16.85 -19.02 -10.19
C GLU A 23 -15.85 -20.17 -10.30
N SER A 24 -15.23 -20.53 -9.17
CA SER A 24 -14.85 -21.90 -8.76
C SER A 24 -13.71 -21.88 -7.72
N ASN A 25 -13.92 -21.25 -6.56
CA ASN A 25 -13.36 -21.78 -5.32
C ASN A 25 -14.14 -21.23 -4.11
N ARG A 26 -14.90 -22.10 -3.46
CA ARG A 26 -15.85 -21.78 -2.40
C ARG A 26 -15.11 -21.65 -1.05
N LYS A 27 -14.35 -20.58 -0.86
CA LYS A 27 -13.97 -20.05 0.47
C LYS A 27 -13.90 -18.53 0.42
N TRP A 28 -14.88 -17.90 1.07
CA TRP A 28 -14.89 -16.48 1.47
C TRP A 28 -15.33 -16.51 2.93
N PRO A 29 -14.45 -16.20 3.92
CA PRO A 29 -14.51 -14.89 4.57
C PRO A 29 -13.22 -14.46 5.33
N GLU A 30 -12.36 -13.61 4.76
CA GLU A 30 -11.24 -12.95 5.50
C GLU A 30 -10.98 -11.49 5.04
N MET A 31 -11.91 -10.95 4.24
CA MET A 31 -11.64 -9.83 3.32
C MET A 31 -11.91 -8.41 3.89
N ALA A 32 -12.26 -8.24 5.17
CA ALA A 32 -12.71 -6.92 5.67
C ALA A 32 -11.74 -6.20 6.63
N THR A 33 -10.74 -6.86 7.20
CA THR A 33 -9.80 -6.25 8.15
C THR A 33 -8.36 -6.75 8.02
N GLY A 34 -8.08 -7.60 7.02
CA GLY A 34 -6.81 -8.32 6.84
C GLY A 34 -5.93 -7.84 5.68
N TRP A 35 -6.19 -6.69 5.04
CA TRP A 35 -5.36 -6.17 3.94
C TRP A 35 -4.00 -5.58 4.40
N ARG A 36 -3.39 -6.13 5.47
CA ARG A 36 -2.04 -5.77 5.93
C ARG A 36 -0.99 -6.85 5.64
N HIS A 37 -1.33 -7.89 4.89
CA HIS A 37 -0.37 -8.91 4.51
C HIS A 37 -0.02 -8.82 3.02
N THR A 38 1.29 -8.79 2.76
CA THR A 38 2.03 -8.75 1.47
C THR A 38 2.40 -7.39 0.86
N MET A 39 2.77 -6.39 1.67
CA MET A 39 3.79 -5.45 1.20
C MET A 39 5.15 -6.12 1.39
N GLY A 40 6.00 -6.13 0.37
CA GLY A 40 7.36 -6.64 0.53
C GLY A 40 8.20 -5.70 1.41
N ARG A 41 9.36 -6.17 1.86
CA ARG A 41 10.26 -5.41 2.76
C ARG A 41 10.67 -4.05 2.20
N LYS A 42 10.82 -3.94 0.87
CA LYS A 42 11.19 -2.69 0.20
C LYS A 42 10.03 -1.71 0.20
N GLU A 43 8.82 -2.22 -0.03
CA GLU A 43 7.57 -1.46 -0.06
C GLU A 43 7.25 -0.86 1.31
N GLU A 44 7.54 -1.57 2.40
CA GLU A 44 7.42 -1.04 3.77
C GLU A 44 8.36 0.14 4.02
N ILE A 45 9.65 0.00 3.66
CA ILE A 45 10.66 1.07 3.79
C ILE A 45 10.24 2.29 2.95
N LEU A 46 9.81 2.07 1.72
CA LEU A 46 9.37 3.15 0.82
C LEU A 46 8.12 3.86 1.36
N SER A 47 7.16 3.12 1.92
CA SER A 47 5.97 3.74 2.51
C SER A 47 6.29 4.59 3.74
N LEU A 48 7.30 4.20 4.53
CA LEU A 48 7.78 5.00 5.65
C LEU A 48 8.48 6.27 5.16
N LEU A 49 9.41 6.15 4.20
CA LEU A 49 10.14 7.30 3.63
C LEU A 49 9.25 8.27 2.85
N GLU A 50 8.19 7.78 2.20
CA GLU A 50 7.19 8.62 1.53
C GLU A 50 6.45 9.52 2.54
N ARG A 51 6.14 8.98 3.72
CA ARG A 51 5.44 9.70 4.77
C ARG A 51 6.36 10.66 5.52
N ASP A 52 7.57 10.21 5.82
CA ASP A 52 8.61 11.02 6.46
C ASP A 52 9.99 10.68 5.90
N ALA A 53 10.47 11.57 5.04
CA ALA A 53 11.75 11.45 4.37
C ALA A 53 12.96 11.65 5.31
N LYS A 54 12.76 12.04 6.57
CA LYS A 54 13.85 12.22 7.55
C LYS A 54 14.13 10.97 8.39
N LEU A 55 13.33 9.92 8.25
CA LEU A 55 13.51 8.69 9.02
C LEU A 55 14.88 8.07 8.73
N THR A 56 15.61 7.78 9.80
CA THR A 56 16.90 7.10 9.72
C THR A 56 16.72 5.60 9.51
N PRO A 57 17.73 4.90 8.96
CA PRO A 57 17.71 3.44 8.84
C PRO A 57 17.45 2.74 10.17
N ALA A 58 17.98 3.27 11.28
CA ALA A 58 17.78 2.75 12.62
C ALA A 58 16.31 2.84 13.08
N GLU A 59 15.67 3.99 12.88
CA GLU A 59 14.26 4.19 13.23
C GLU A 59 13.35 3.29 12.39
N ILE A 60 13.59 3.24 11.08
CA ILE A 60 12.85 2.37 10.17
C ILE A 60 12.99 0.91 10.61
N ALA A 61 14.21 0.47 10.94
CA ALA A 61 14.50 -0.90 11.40
C ALA A 61 13.71 -1.27 12.66
N VAL A 62 13.59 -0.36 13.64
CA VAL A 62 12.75 -0.56 14.83
C VAL A 62 11.27 -0.70 14.45
N MET A 63 10.78 0.13 13.52
CA MET A 63 9.38 0.12 13.10
C MET A 63 8.97 -1.16 12.36
N ILE A 64 9.88 -1.75 11.57
CA ILE A 64 9.62 -2.95 10.74
C ILE A 64 10.21 -4.24 11.35
N GLY A 65 10.83 -4.16 12.53
CA GLY A 65 11.42 -5.31 13.24
C GLY A 65 12.60 -5.94 12.52
N ARG A 66 13.52 -5.13 12.00
CA ARG A 66 14.72 -5.55 11.24
C ARG A 66 16.00 -4.98 11.83
N SER A 67 17.14 -5.36 11.25
CA SER A 67 18.43 -4.76 11.61
C SER A 67 18.66 -3.48 10.81
N GLU A 68 19.39 -2.54 11.40
CA GLU A 68 19.74 -1.28 10.76
C GLU A 68 20.58 -1.51 9.50
N GLU A 69 21.49 -2.49 9.52
CA GLU A 69 22.35 -2.81 8.39
C GLU A 69 21.55 -3.35 7.20
N GLU A 70 20.52 -4.18 7.46
CA GLU A 70 19.63 -4.68 6.41
C GLU A 70 18.88 -3.51 5.75
N VAL A 71 18.31 -2.62 6.56
CA VAL A 71 17.55 -1.46 6.08
C VAL A 71 18.45 -0.51 5.29
N SER A 72 19.62 -0.16 5.83
CA SER A 72 20.60 0.71 5.16
C SER A 72 21.03 0.13 3.82
N ARG A 73 21.30 -1.18 3.75
CA ARG A 73 21.65 -1.85 2.51
C ARG A 73 20.51 -1.83 1.48
N LEU A 74 19.27 -2.02 1.92
CA LEU A 74 18.10 -1.97 1.05
C LEU A 74 17.86 -0.56 0.49
N ILE A 75 18.01 0.48 1.32
CA ILE A 75 17.91 1.89 0.90
C ILE A 75 18.97 2.19 -0.16
N GLN A 76 20.24 1.87 0.10
CA GLN A 76 21.33 2.08 -0.87
C GLN A 76 21.10 1.35 -2.19
N GLN A 77 20.59 0.11 -2.15
CA GLN A 77 20.24 -0.61 -3.38
C GLN A 77 19.12 0.08 -4.15
N MET A 78 18.11 0.61 -3.46
CA MET A 78 16.99 1.32 -4.07
C MET A 78 17.42 2.67 -4.65
N GLU A 79 18.35 3.38 -4.02
CA GLU A 79 18.97 4.60 -4.56
C GLU A 79 19.81 4.28 -5.80
N ALA A 80 20.68 3.26 -5.73
CA ALA A 80 21.54 2.86 -6.85
C ALA A 80 20.75 2.34 -8.06
N SER A 81 19.59 1.72 -7.84
CA SER A 81 18.71 1.23 -8.91
C SER A 81 17.71 2.27 -9.42
N GLY A 82 17.70 3.48 -8.86
CA GLY A 82 16.79 4.56 -9.26
C GLY A 82 15.34 4.38 -8.79
N VAL A 83 15.10 3.50 -7.81
CA VAL A 83 13.79 3.37 -7.14
C VAL A 83 13.56 4.56 -6.20
N ILE A 84 14.59 4.96 -5.45
CA ILE A 84 14.60 6.22 -4.71
C ILE A 84 15.37 7.25 -5.54
N LEU A 85 14.68 8.30 -5.98
CA LEU A 85 15.26 9.37 -6.79
C LEU A 85 15.76 10.56 -5.96
N GLY A 86 15.29 10.68 -4.72
CA GLY A 86 15.64 11.77 -3.82
C GLY A 86 14.56 12.03 -2.77
N TYR A 87 14.88 12.93 -1.84
CA TYR A 87 14.04 13.26 -0.69
C TYR A 87 13.50 14.68 -0.84
N ARG A 88 12.20 14.89 -0.59
CA ARG A 88 11.54 16.19 -0.78
C ARG A 88 11.01 16.74 0.55
N ALA A 89 11.27 18.02 0.79
CA ALA A 89 10.69 18.75 1.91
C ALA A 89 9.29 19.29 1.58
N MET A 90 8.39 19.28 2.56
CA MET A 90 7.13 20.01 2.54
C MET A 90 7.33 21.35 3.26
N ILE A 91 7.13 22.46 2.55
CA ILE A 91 7.34 23.81 3.10
C ILE A 91 6.01 24.54 3.18
N ASN A 92 5.72 25.13 4.34
CA ASN A 92 4.64 26.09 4.52
C ASN A 92 5.23 27.50 4.48
N TRP A 93 4.72 28.35 3.59
CA TRP A 93 5.19 29.72 3.36
C TRP A 93 4.23 30.80 3.89
N GLU A 94 3.14 30.40 4.54
CA GLU A 94 2.20 31.33 5.17
C GLU A 94 2.75 32.02 6.42
#